data_AF-A0A1A3N699-F1
#
_entry.id   AF-A0A1A3N699-F1
#
_cell.length_a   1.000
_cell.length_b   1.000
_cell.length_c   1.000
_cell.angle_alpha   90.00
_cell.angle_beta   90.00
_cell.angle_gamma   90.00
#
_symmetry.space_group_name_H-M   'P 1'
#
loop_
_entity.id
_entity.type
_entity.pdbx_description
1 polymer ?
#
loop_
_entity_poly.entity_id
_entity_poly.type
_entity_poly.pdbx_seq_one_letter_code
_entity_poly.pdbx_strand_id
1 'polypeptide(L)' 'MTVRQRVGEYRRRMRERGLRPLQVWVPDVRTEGFAAEAHRQAALIALADESTDDQDFIEALSTPWDEE' A
#
# COMPACT_ATOMS: atom_id res chain seq x y z
N MET A 1 25.62 -11.83 -2.27
CA MET A 1 25.00 -11.04 -1.17
C MET A 1 24.00 -11.89 -0.43
N THR A 2 23.99 -11.82 0.90
CA THR A 2 22.96 -12.46 1.73
C THR A 2 21.64 -11.68 1.64
N VAL A 3 20.52 -12.34 1.95
CA VAL A 3 19.20 -11.68 2.03
C VAL A 3 19.24 -10.48 2.98
N ARG A 4 19.95 -10.60 4.10
CA ARG A 4 20.14 -9.51 5.08
C ARG A 4 20.85 -8.30 4.48
N GLN A 5 21.91 -8.52 3.68
CA GLN A 5 22.62 -7.44 3.00
C GLN A 5 21.72 -6.74 1.97
N ARG A 6 20.97 -7.52 1.16
CA ARG A 6 20.02 -6.96 0.17
C ARG A 6 18.93 -6.11 0.82
N VAL A 7 18.32 -6.60 1.90
CA VAL A 7 17.29 -5.86 2.66
C VAL A 7 17.87 -4.60 3.31
N GLY A 8 19.12 -4.66 3.79
CA GLY A 8 19.83 -3.51 4.35
C GLY A 8 20.05 -2.40 3.33
N GLU A 9 20.58 -2.75 2.15
CA GLU A 9 20.82 -1.79 1.06
C GLU A 9 19.52 -1.18 0.53
N TYR A 10 18.47 -1.98 0.37
CA TYR A 10 17.15 -1.48 -0.03
C TYR A 10 16.62 -0.45 0.96
N ARG A 11 16.65 -0.75 2.27
CA ARG A 11 16.20 0.20 3.31
C ARG A 11 17.05 1.47 3.33
N ARG A 12 18.35 1.39 3.01
CA ARG A 12 19.22 2.57 2.90
C ARG A 12 18.77 3.47 1.75
N ARG A 13 18.60 2.92 0.54
CA ARG A 13 18.12 3.67 -0.63
C ARG A 13 16.76 4.32 -0.37
N MET A 14 15.83 3.61 0.28
CA MET A 14 14.52 4.17 0.63
C MET A 14 14.63 5.35 1.61
N ARG A 15 15.52 5.28 2.61
CA ARG A 15 15.75 6.40 3.54
C ARG A 15 16.38 7.62 2.86
N GLU A 16 17.30 7.42 1.93
CA GLU A 16 17.90 8.51 1.14
C GLU A 16 16.85 9.23 0.27
N ARG A 17 15.79 8.52 -0.15
CA ARG A 17 14.62 9.09 -0.85
C ARG A 17 13.60 9.77 0.10
N GLY A 18 13.90 9.88 1.39
CA GLY A 18 13.00 10.48 2.39
C GLY A 18 11.90 9.56 2.92
N LEU A 19 11.90 8.27 2.57
CA LEU A 19 10.88 7.32 3.02
C LEU A 19 11.22 6.70 4.37
N ARG A 20 10.22 6.55 5.24
CA ARG A 20 10.34 5.89 6.55
C ARG A 20 9.65 4.52 6.53
N PRO A 21 10.35 3.43 6.89
CA PRO A 21 9.71 2.12 6.95
C PRO A 21 8.70 2.07 8.10
N LEU A 22 7.46 1.65 7.79
CA LEU A 22 6.42 1.35 8.76
C LEU A 22 6.30 -0.18 8.90
N GLN A 23 6.37 -0.69 10.13
CA GLN A 23 6.07 -2.08 10.43
C GLN A 23 4.78 -2.13 11.23
N VAL A 24 3.78 -2.79 10.66
CA VAL A 24 2.49 -3.02 11.29
C VAL A 24 2.21 -4.51 11.34
N TRP A 25 1.55 -4.94 12.40
CA TRP A 25 0.99 -6.27 12.49
C TRP A 25 -0.37 -6.26 11.80
N VAL A 26 -0.56 -7.19 10.87
CA VAL A 26 -1.83 -7.39 10.17
C VAL A 26 -2.39 -8.77 10.52
N PRO A 27 -3.71 -8.98 10.45
CA PRO A 27 -4.31 -10.30 10.59
C PRO A 27 -3.73 -11.29 9.56
N ASP A 28 -3.80 -12.59 9.85
CA ASP A 28 -3.34 -13.60 8.91
C ASP A 28 -4.24 -13.62 7.67
N VAL A 29 -3.65 -13.17 6.56
CA VAL A 29 -4.31 -13.03 5.25
C VAL A 29 -4.71 -14.36 4.62
N ARG A 30 -4.27 -15.49 5.18
CA ARG A 30 -4.64 -16.83 4.72
C ARG A 30 -5.94 -17.36 5.34
N THR A 31 -6.48 -16.66 6.32
CA THR A 31 -7.71 -17.08 7.00
C THR A 31 -8.94 -16.73 6.17
N GLU A 32 -9.95 -17.59 6.20
CA GLU A 32 -11.24 -17.32 5.53
C GLU A 32 -11.90 -16.04 6.07
N GLY A 33 -11.75 -15.76 7.38
CA GLY A 33 -12.24 -14.53 8.00
C GLY A 33 -11.61 -13.26 7.43
N PHE A 34 -10.32 -13.29 7.11
CA PHE A 34 -9.67 -12.16 6.42
C PHE A 34 -10.25 -11.96 5.03
N ALA A 35 -10.43 -13.05 4.26
CA ALA A 35 -11.01 -12.96 2.92
C ALA A 35 -12.44 -12.38 2.95
N ALA A 36 -13.26 -12.80 3.91
CA ALA A 36 -14.62 -12.29 4.09
C ALA A 36 -14.63 -10.80 4.45
N GLU A 37 -13.79 -10.35 5.38
CA GLU A 37 -13.73 -8.94 5.77
C GLU A 37 -13.13 -8.07 4.67
N ALA A 38 -12.08 -8.55 3.97
CA ALA A 38 -11.51 -7.86 2.82
C ALA A 38 -12.56 -7.64 1.73
N HIS A 39 -13.37 -8.67 1.42
CA HIS A 39 -14.46 -8.55 0.46
C HIS A 39 -15.52 -7.54 0.93
N ARG A 40 -15.95 -7.62 2.18
CA ARG A 40 -16.93 -6.69 2.78
C ARG A 40 -16.44 -5.23 2.71
N GLN A 41 -15.19 -4.98 3.10
CA GLN A 41 -14.63 -3.62 3.11
C GLN A 41 -14.43 -3.08 1.70
N ALA A 42 -13.96 -3.91 0.76
CA ALA A 42 -13.84 -3.51 -0.64
C ALA A 42 -15.20 -3.09 -1.22
N ALA A 43 -16.27 -3.85 -0.92
CA ALA A 43 -17.62 -3.50 -1.36
C ALA A 43 -18.12 -2.17 -0.75
N LEU A 44 -17.81 -1.90 0.52
CA LEU A 44 -18.16 -0.62 1.16
C LEU A 44 -17.42 0.57 0.54
N ILE A 45 -16.13 0.41 0.22
CA ILE A 45 -15.35 1.45 -0.44
C ILE A 45 -15.89 1.71 -1.84
N ALA A 46 -16.14 0.67 -2.63
CA ALA A 46 -16.68 0.81 -3.98
C ALA A 46 -18.04 1.54 -4.00
N LEU A 47 -18.88 1.29 -3.00
CA LEU A 47 -20.15 2.00 -2.86
C LEU A 47 -19.96 3.47 -2.43
N ALA A 48 -18.94 3.76 -1.63
CA ALA A 48 -18.63 5.12 -1.18
C ALA A 48 -17.96 5.97 -2.27
N ASP A 49 -17.20 5.34 -3.17
CA ASP A 49 -16.49 5.97 -4.29
C ASP A 49 -17.43 6.70 -5.26
N GLU A 50 -18.71 6.33 -5.28
CA GLU A 50 -19.73 7.03 -6.08
C GLU A 50 -20.07 8.45 -5.55
N SER A 51 -19.47 8.91 -4.44
CA SER A 51 -19.95 10.10 -3.70
C SER A 51 -18.92 11.18 -3.32
N THR A 52 -17.63 11.08 -3.70
CA THR A 52 -16.61 12.06 -3.27
C THR A 52 -15.57 12.40 -4.34
N ASP A 53 -15.26 13.70 -4.48
CA ASP A 53 -14.24 14.26 -5.41
C ASP A 53 -12.78 13.86 -5.04
N ASP A 54 -12.58 13.06 -3.99
CA ASP A 54 -11.26 12.70 -3.47
C ASP A 54 -10.45 11.88 -4.50
N GLN A 55 -11.10 11.00 -5.25
CA GLN A 55 -10.46 10.19 -6.29
C GLN A 55 -9.97 11.07 -7.45
N ASP A 56 -10.79 12.02 -7.91
CA ASP A 56 -10.42 13.01 -8.94
C ASP A 56 -9.23 13.88 -8.48
N PHE A 57 -9.22 14.28 -7.21
CA PHE A 57 -8.12 15.04 -6.61
C PHE A 57 -6.81 14.22 -6.56
N ILE A 58 -6.88 12.96 -6.14
CA ILE A 58 -5.72 12.06 -6.09
C ILE A 58 -5.17 11.84 -7.50
N GLU A 59 -6.03 11.60 -8.49
CA GLU A 59 -5.62 11.42 -9.89
C GLU A 59 -4.96 12.67 -10.46
N ALA A 60 -5.49 13.86 -10.19
CA ALA A 60 -4.92 15.13 -10.63
C ALA A 60 -3.51 15.39 -10.06
N LEU A 61 -3.20 14.86 -8.87
CA LEU A 61 -1.89 14.99 -8.23
C LEU A 61 -0.95 13.81 -8.47
N SER A 62 -1.47 12.68 -8.93
CA SER A 62 -0.69 11.47 -9.16
C SER A 62 0.21 11.64 -10.38
N THR A 63 1.52 11.59 -10.16
CA THR A 63 2.49 11.48 -11.26
C THR A 63 2.60 10.02 -11.69
N PRO A 64 2.74 9.72 -12.99
CA PRO A 64 3.09 8.39 -13.45
C PRO A 64 4.29 7.88 -12.65
N TRP A 65 4.19 6.66 -12.13
CA TRP A 65 5.35 5.97 -11.61
C TRP A 65 6.22 5.64 -12.82
N ASP A 66 7.12 6.55 -13.20
CA ASP A 66 8.10 6.29 -14.23
C ASP A 66 8.87 5.02 -13.84
N GLU A 67 8.85 4.06 -14.77
CA GLU A 67 9.54 2.77 -14.68
C GLU A 67 11.02 3.01 -14.31
N GLU A 68 11.45 2.47 -13.17
CA GLU A 68 12.88 2.41 -12.77
C GLU A 68 13.61 1.36 -13.61
#